data_AF-A0A2I1E9R5-F1
#
_entry.id   AF-A0A2I1E9R5-F1
#
_cell.length_a   1.000
_cell.length_b   1.000
_cell.length_c   1.000
_cell.angle_alpha   90.00
_cell.angle_beta   90.00
_cell.angle_gamma   90.00
#
_symmetry.space_group_name_H-M   'P 1'
#
loop_
_entity.id
_entity.type
_entity.pdbx_description
1 polymer ?
#
loop_
_entity_poly.entity_id
_entity_poly.type
_entity_poly.pdbx_seq_one_letter_code
_entity_poly.pdbx_strand_id
1 'polypeptide(L)'
;MLYRFREAQAVQLGLVKPKERRPYLASDCNNLKDAEKWRQQIIREISRKVSKIQDAGLSDYQIRDLNDEINKLMREKSHWDDQIKRLGGPDYKRVGPKMLDHEGKEVPGNRGYKYFGRAKDLPGVRDLFEQEAPSPQKRTRFDLYKNVDADYYGYRDEEDGSLLEYEREIENKVIAEALEITDETLPKDKSKKKKESTSQLENNSMDIDSSSEKYVSHVAVPSQKEVEEYLVRRRKRQMLDRYVSE
;
A
#
# COMPACT_ATOMS: atom_id res chain seq x y z
N MET A 1 -59.84 -21.64 -6.29
CA MET A 1 -60.63 -21.25 -5.09
C MET A 1 -60.32 -22.13 -3.87
N LEU A 2 -60.29 -23.47 -3.98
CA LEU A 2 -59.99 -24.38 -2.86
C LEU A 2 -58.64 -24.14 -2.14
N TYR A 3 -57.58 -23.82 -2.88
CA TYR A 3 -56.25 -23.60 -2.29
C TYR A 3 -56.22 -22.42 -1.31
N ARG A 4 -56.80 -21.28 -1.71
CA ARG A 4 -56.88 -20.08 -0.84
C ARG A 4 -57.74 -20.33 0.40
N PHE A 5 -58.81 -21.10 0.24
CA PHE A 5 -59.67 -21.50 1.36
C PHE A 5 -58.94 -22.43 2.35
N ARG A 6 -58.19 -23.42 1.84
CA ARG A 6 -57.33 -24.28 2.67
C ARG A 6 -56.22 -23.51 3.37
N GLU A 7 -55.58 -22.55 2.69
CA GLU A 7 -54.57 -21.67 3.29
C GLU A 7 -55.19 -20.81 4.40
N ALA A 8 -56.37 -20.24 4.17
CA ALA A 8 -57.10 -19.48 5.18
C ALA A 8 -57.53 -20.34 6.40
N GLN A 9 -58.00 -21.57 6.17
CA GLN A 9 -58.30 -22.51 7.26
C GLN A 9 -57.04 -22.90 8.04
N ALA A 10 -55.92 -23.16 7.36
CA ALA A 10 -54.66 -23.47 8.01
C ALA A 10 -54.12 -22.29 8.84
N VAL A 11 -54.35 -21.06 8.38
CA VAL A 11 -54.03 -19.84 9.14
C VAL A 11 -54.93 -19.70 10.37
N GLN A 12 -56.25 -19.93 10.24
CA GLN A 12 -57.19 -19.91 11.37
C GLN A 12 -56.87 -20.96 12.43
N LEU A 13 -56.44 -22.15 11.99
CA LEU A 13 -56.00 -23.25 12.86
C LEU A 13 -54.58 -23.05 13.43
N GLY A 14 -53.89 -21.96 13.09
CA GLY A 14 -52.54 -21.66 13.59
C GLY A 14 -51.42 -22.55 13.03
N LEU A 15 -51.72 -23.42 12.06
CA LEU A 15 -50.76 -24.31 11.40
C LEU A 15 -49.78 -23.54 10.51
N VAL A 16 -50.22 -22.42 9.93
CA VAL A 16 -49.42 -21.59 9.02
C VAL A 16 -49.57 -20.12 9.38
N LYS A 17 -48.45 -19.38 9.51
CA LYS A 17 -48.49 -17.93 9.69
C LYS A 17 -48.87 -17.24 8.37
N PRO A 18 -49.69 -16.17 8.41
CA PRO A 18 -50.03 -15.43 7.20
C PRO A 18 -48.77 -14.86 6.54
N LYS A 19 -48.79 -14.71 5.22
CA LYS A 19 -47.72 -14.04 4.47
C LYS A 19 -47.73 -12.55 4.81
N GLU A 20 -46.92 -12.18 5.79
CA GLU A 20 -46.67 -10.78 6.14
C GLU A 20 -46.03 -10.07 4.95
N ARG A 21 -46.46 -8.83 4.71
CA ARG A 21 -45.82 -7.94 3.75
C ARG A 21 -44.83 -7.05 4.48
N ARG A 22 -43.68 -6.81 3.82
CA ARG A 22 -42.68 -5.86 4.30
C ARG A 22 -43.32 -4.47 4.44
N PRO A 23 -43.13 -3.78 5.58
CA PRO A 23 -43.52 -2.38 5.72
C PRO A 23 -42.84 -1.50 4.66
N TYR A 24 -43.52 -0.43 4.22
CA TYR A 24 -42.93 0.49 3.24
C TYR A 24 -41.77 1.30 3.83
N LEU A 25 -41.95 1.80 5.06
CA LEU A 25 -40.92 2.51 5.80
C LEU A 25 -40.22 1.56 6.78
N ALA A 26 -38.89 1.53 6.74
CA ALA A 26 -38.10 0.76 7.70
C ALA A 26 -38.30 1.27 9.13
N SER A 27 -38.52 2.58 9.30
CA SER A 27 -38.72 3.25 10.59
C SER A 27 -39.92 2.73 11.39
N ASP A 28 -40.93 2.17 10.71
CA ASP A 28 -42.14 1.64 11.36
C ASP A 28 -41.85 0.32 12.11
N CYS A 29 -40.74 -0.34 11.81
CA CYS A 29 -40.34 -1.58 12.45
C CYS A 29 -39.53 -1.30 13.71
N ASN A 30 -40.09 -1.60 14.88
CA ASN A 30 -39.44 -1.43 16.18
C ASN A 30 -38.76 -2.70 16.71
N ASN A 31 -38.94 -3.84 16.04
CA ASN A 31 -38.38 -5.11 16.47
C ASN A 31 -37.14 -5.46 15.62
N LEU A 32 -36.01 -5.69 16.29
CA LEU A 32 -34.74 -6.03 15.63
C LEU A 32 -34.85 -7.30 14.77
N LYS A 33 -35.51 -8.34 15.30
CA LYS A 33 -35.65 -9.64 14.61
C LYS A 33 -36.45 -9.53 13.31
N ASP A 34 -37.49 -8.69 13.33
CA ASP A 34 -38.32 -8.46 12.14
C ASP A 34 -37.57 -7.61 11.12
N ALA A 35 -36.80 -6.60 11.57
CA ALA A 35 -35.96 -5.81 10.68
C ALA A 35 -34.90 -6.67 9.96
N GLU A 36 -34.24 -7.59 10.68
CA GLU A 36 -33.31 -8.55 10.07
C GLU A 36 -33.99 -9.51 9.09
N LYS A 37 -35.20 -9.99 9.41
CA LYS A 37 -36.03 -10.81 8.51
C LYS A 37 -36.33 -10.08 7.20
N TRP A 38 -36.77 -8.82 7.28
CA TRP A 38 -37.08 -8.01 6.09
C TRP A 38 -35.84 -7.69 5.27
N ARG A 39 -34.71 -7.40 5.92
CA ARG A 39 -33.41 -7.24 5.25
C ARG A 39 -33.01 -8.50 4.48
N GLN A 40 -33.11 -9.68 5.10
CA GLN A 40 -32.80 -10.95 4.43
C GLN A 40 -33.73 -11.22 3.24
N GLN A 41 -35.01 -10.85 3.36
CA GLN A 41 -35.95 -10.95 2.24
C GLN A 41 -35.51 -10.07 1.06
N ILE A 42 -35.12 -8.82 1.31
CA ILE A 42 -34.61 -7.93 0.25
C ILE A 42 -33.38 -8.53 -0.43
N ILE A 43 -32.44 -9.10 0.35
CA ILE A 43 -31.23 -9.73 -0.20
C ILE A 43 -31.61 -10.92 -1.11
N ARG A 44 -32.60 -11.73 -0.73
CA ARG A 44 -33.10 -12.82 -1.58
C ARG A 44 -33.79 -12.30 -2.85
N GLU A 45 -34.55 -11.22 -2.75
CA GLU A 45 -35.18 -10.56 -3.90
C GLU A 45 -34.12 -10.03 -4.88
N ILE A 46 -33.07 -9.38 -4.37
CA ILE A 46 -31.93 -8.91 -5.16
C ILE A 46 -31.25 -10.09 -5.86
N SER A 47 -30.87 -11.14 -5.12
CA SER A 47 -30.19 -12.31 -5.69
C SER A 47 -30.98 -12.94 -6.84
N ARG A 48 -32.31 -13.11 -6.69
CA ARG A 48 -33.17 -13.62 -7.78
C ARG A 48 -33.17 -12.72 -9.01
N LYS A 49 -33.20 -11.39 -8.83
CA LYS A 49 -33.17 -10.44 -9.95
C LYS A 49 -31.81 -10.41 -10.62
N VAL A 50 -30.72 -10.49 -9.85
CA VAL A 50 -29.37 -10.59 -10.42
C VAL A 50 -29.24 -11.86 -11.26
N SER A 51 -29.73 -13.00 -10.77
CA SER A 51 -29.75 -14.23 -11.57
C SER A 51 -30.55 -14.06 -12.86
N LYS A 52 -31.72 -13.40 -12.80
CA LYS A 52 -32.57 -13.14 -13.98
C LYS A 52 -31.94 -12.19 -15.00
N ILE A 53 -31.13 -11.22 -14.56
CA ILE A 53 -30.40 -10.31 -15.48
C ILE A 53 -29.44 -11.08 -16.38
N GLN A 54 -28.92 -12.22 -15.92
CA GLN A 54 -27.99 -13.04 -16.70
C GLN A 54 -28.67 -13.90 -17.78
N ASP A 55 -30.01 -13.92 -17.83
CA ASP A 55 -30.74 -14.69 -18.83
C ASP A 55 -30.46 -14.10 -20.24
N ALA A 56 -29.95 -14.94 -21.14
CA ALA A 56 -29.59 -14.51 -22.50
C ALA A 56 -30.81 -14.05 -23.33
N GLY A 57 -32.01 -14.53 -23.00
CA GLY A 57 -33.26 -14.21 -23.71
C GLY A 57 -33.89 -12.86 -23.34
N LEU A 58 -33.33 -12.12 -22.38
CA LEU A 58 -33.84 -10.80 -22.02
C LEU A 58 -33.39 -9.73 -23.02
N SER A 59 -34.30 -8.79 -23.32
CA SER A 59 -33.98 -7.61 -24.13
C SER A 59 -33.24 -6.55 -23.32
N ASP A 60 -32.50 -5.68 -23.99
CA ASP A 60 -31.76 -4.58 -23.37
C ASP A 60 -32.65 -3.68 -22.50
N TYR A 61 -33.88 -3.42 -22.91
CA TYR A 61 -34.84 -2.64 -22.12
C TYR A 61 -35.25 -3.36 -20.83
N GLN A 62 -35.51 -4.67 -20.92
CA GLN A 62 -35.85 -5.47 -19.74
C GLN A 62 -34.67 -5.55 -18.76
N ILE A 63 -33.44 -5.59 -19.27
CA ILE A 63 -32.22 -5.55 -18.45
C ILE A 63 -32.10 -4.20 -17.73
N ARG A 64 -32.41 -3.08 -18.39
CA ARG A 64 -32.43 -1.74 -17.76
C ARG A 64 -33.46 -1.68 -16.62
N ASP A 65 -34.69 -2.12 -16.88
CA ASP A 65 -35.75 -2.14 -15.86
C ASP A 65 -35.37 -3.01 -14.65
N LEU A 66 -34.81 -4.20 -14.90
CA LEU A 66 -34.32 -5.06 -13.82
C LEU A 66 -33.17 -4.41 -13.03
N ASN A 67 -32.27 -3.71 -13.71
CA ASN A 67 -31.17 -3.00 -13.05
C ASN A 67 -31.69 -1.86 -12.15
N ASP A 68 -32.69 -1.11 -12.62
CA ASP A 68 -33.36 -0.07 -11.83
C ASP A 68 -34.08 -0.65 -10.62
N GLU A 69 -34.77 -1.77 -10.80
CA GLU A 69 -35.42 -2.49 -9.73
C GLU A 69 -34.44 -3.00 -8.67
N ILE A 70 -33.26 -3.50 -9.08
CA ILE A 70 -32.20 -3.93 -8.15
C ILE A 70 -31.65 -2.73 -7.40
N ASN A 71 -31.36 -1.62 -8.10
CA ASN A 71 -30.89 -0.39 -7.45
C ASN A 71 -31.91 0.15 -6.43
N LYS A 72 -33.21 0.05 -6.73
CA LYS A 72 -34.27 0.37 -5.78
C LYS A 72 -34.22 -0.52 -4.54
N LEU A 73 -34.10 -1.84 -4.72
CA LEU A 73 -33.97 -2.78 -3.61
C LEU A 73 -32.68 -2.57 -2.79
N MET A 74 -31.58 -2.16 -3.42
CA MET A 74 -30.33 -1.84 -2.73
C MET A 74 -30.47 -0.60 -1.84
N ARG A 75 -31.19 0.44 -2.30
CA ARG A 75 -31.53 1.61 -1.48
C ARG A 75 -32.42 1.23 -0.30
N GLU A 76 -33.46 0.43 -0.55
CA GLU A 76 -34.32 -0.11 0.51
C GLU A 76 -33.52 -0.92 1.52
N LYS A 77 -32.62 -1.82 1.07
CA LYS A 77 -31.71 -2.56 1.95
C LYS A 77 -30.89 -1.61 2.83
N SER A 78 -30.37 -0.51 2.28
CA SER A 78 -29.63 0.48 3.07
C SER A 78 -30.50 1.09 4.17
N HIS A 79 -31.76 1.42 3.90
CA HIS A 79 -32.68 1.92 4.92
C HIS A 79 -32.93 0.88 6.03
N TRP A 80 -33.04 -0.40 5.67
CA TRP A 80 -33.15 -1.48 6.66
C TRP A 80 -31.86 -1.68 7.45
N ASP A 81 -30.69 -1.58 6.82
CA ASP A 81 -29.39 -1.61 7.51
C ASP A 81 -29.27 -0.47 8.54
N ASP A 82 -29.70 0.73 8.17
CA ASP A 82 -29.71 1.91 9.06
C ASP A 82 -30.71 1.75 10.21
N GLN A 83 -31.88 1.19 9.95
CA GLN A 83 -32.87 0.89 11.00
C GLN A 83 -32.36 -0.17 11.97
N ILE A 84 -31.74 -1.24 11.49
CA ILE A 84 -31.16 -2.27 12.36
C ILE A 84 -30.09 -1.66 13.27
N LYS A 85 -29.23 -0.80 12.72
CA LYS A 85 -28.25 -0.06 13.51
C LYS A 85 -28.91 0.84 14.55
N ARG A 86 -30.00 1.53 14.20
CA ARG A 86 -30.77 2.39 15.12
C ARG A 86 -31.40 1.58 16.27
N LEU A 87 -31.85 0.35 16.00
CA LEU A 87 -32.40 -0.57 16.99
C LEU A 87 -31.32 -1.25 17.86
N GLY A 88 -30.03 -0.92 17.67
CA GLY A 88 -28.91 -1.50 18.43
C GLY A 88 -28.37 -2.81 17.85
N GLY A 89 -28.72 -3.15 16.61
CA GLY A 89 -28.21 -4.32 15.90
C GLY A 89 -26.83 -4.11 15.23
N PRO A 90 -26.31 -5.14 14.55
CA PRO A 90 -25.01 -5.09 13.89
C PRO A 90 -24.96 -4.04 12.77
N ASP A 91 -23.83 -3.34 12.65
CA ASP A 91 -23.59 -2.41 11.54
C ASP A 91 -23.21 -3.18 10.27
N TYR A 92 -24.22 -3.56 9.48
CA TYR A 92 -24.02 -4.30 8.23
C TYR A 92 -23.33 -3.51 7.12
N LYS A 93 -23.26 -2.17 7.19
CA LYS A 93 -22.49 -1.38 6.21
C LYS A 93 -20.99 -1.57 6.41
N ARG A 94 -20.57 -1.78 7.66
CA ARG A 94 -19.16 -1.99 8.04
C ARG A 94 -18.77 -3.47 8.09
N VAL A 95 -19.64 -4.30 8.65
CA VAL A 95 -19.37 -5.72 8.96
C VAL A 95 -19.87 -6.65 7.85
N GLY A 96 -20.81 -6.20 7.01
CA GLY A 96 -21.44 -7.04 6.00
C GLY A 96 -20.44 -7.52 4.94
N PRO A 97 -20.57 -8.77 4.45
CA PRO A 97 -19.80 -9.23 3.30
C PRO A 97 -20.06 -8.31 2.11
N LYS A 98 -19.01 -7.68 1.57
CA LYS A 98 -19.06 -6.90 0.31
C LYS A 98 -19.39 -7.78 -0.91
N MET A 99 -19.64 -9.08 -0.71
CA MET A 99 -19.84 -10.05 -1.78
C MET A 99 -21.02 -9.73 -2.70
N LEU A 100 -22.05 -9.04 -2.20
CA LEU A 100 -23.17 -8.57 -3.02
C LEU A 100 -22.79 -7.38 -3.93
N ASP A 101 -21.79 -6.61 -3.53
CA ASP A 101 -21.34 -5.43 -4.30
C ASP A 101 -20.36 -5.81 -5.42
N HIS A 102 -19.73 -6.99 -5.39
CA HIS A 102 -18.79 -7.40 -6.45
C HIS A 102 -19.47 -7.62 -7.81
N GLU A 103 -20.78 -7.87 -7.84
CA GLU A 103 -21.54 -8.02 -9.09
C GLU A 103 -21.94 -6.66 -9.68
N GLY A 104 -22.03 -5.60 -8.87
CA GLY A 104 -22.43 -4.25 -9.28
C GLY A 104 -21.24 -3.32 -9.47
N LYS A 105 -20.96 -2.86 -10.70
CA LYS A 105 -19.92 -1.84 -10.95
C LYS A 105 -20.59 -0.46 -11.00
N GLU A 106 -20.02 0.51 -10.30
CA GLU A 106 -20.45 1.93 -10.36
C GLU A 106 -19.69 2.63 -11.48
N VAL A 107 -20.38 3.47 -12.25
CA VAL A 107 -19.74 4.32 -13.27
C VAL A 107 -19.04 5.50 -12.56
N PRO A 108 -17.79 5.80 -12.91
CA PRO A 108 -17.07 6.96 -12.38
C PRO A 108 -17.86 8.26 -12.60
N GLY A 109 -18.03 9.05 -11.54
CA GLY A 109 -18.77 10.31 -11.57
C GLY A 109 -20.24 10.19 -11.15
N ASN A 110 -20.89 9.04 -11.33
CA ASN A 110 -22.26 8.81 -10.89
C ASN A 110 -22.27 8.05 -9.55
N ARG A 111 -22.31 8.81 -8.45
CA ARG A 111 -22.33 8.23 -7.10
C ARG A 111 -23.68 7.56 -6.80
N GLY A 112 -23.67 6.23 -6.68
CA GLY A 112 -24.75 5.45 -6.07
C GLY A 112 -25.68 4.68 -7.03
N TYR A 113 -25.42 4.71 -8.34
CA TYR A 113 -26.10 3.84 -9.31
C TYR A 113 -25.15 2.73 -9.77
N LYS A 114 -25.59 1.47 -9.62
CA LYS A 114 -24.78 0.29 -9.96
C LYS A 114 -25.36 -0.42 -11.18
N TYR A 115 -24.48 -0.96 -12.01
CA TYR A 115 -24.86 -1.88 -13.09
C TYR A 115 -24.46 -3.30 -12.71
N PHE A 116 -25.43 -4.21 -12.68
CA PHE A 116 -25.26 -5.60 -12.27
C PHE A 116 -25.21 -6.54 -13.46
N GLY A 117 -24.27 -7.51 -13.44
CA GLY A 117 -24.21 -8.56 -14.47
C GLY A 117 -24.20 -8.03 -15.90
N ARG A 118 -25.05 -8.62 -16.76
CA ARG A 118 -25.24 -8.21 -18.17
C ARG A 118 -25.69 -6.76 -18.37
N ALA A 119 -26.20 -6.08 -17.32
CA ALA A 119 -26.51 -4.66 -17.42
C ALA A 119 -25.27 -3.78 -17.68
N LYS A 120 -24.06 -4.30 -17.43
CA LYS A 120 -22.80 -3.64 -17.79
C LYS A 120 -22.50 -3.69 -19.29
N ASP A 121 -23.02 -4.69 -19.99
CA ASP A 121 -22.77 -4.91 -21.42
C ASP A 121 -23.76 -4.15 -22.31
N LEU A 122 -24.71 -3.42 -21.70
CA LEU A 122 -25.68 -2.62 -22.42
C LEU A 122 -24.98 -1.55 -23.29
N PRO A 123 -25.46 -1.31 -24.52
CA PRO A 123 -24.94 -0.25 -25.38
C PRO A 123 -24.93 1.12 -24.66
N GLY A 124 -23.80 1.82 -24.70
CA GLY A 124 -23.55 3.10 -24.02
C GLY A 124 -23.13 2.99 -22.54
N VAL A 125 -23.54 1.94 -21.81
CA VAL A 125 -23.04 1.66 -20.45
C VAL A 125 -21.69 0.97 -20.52
N ARG A 126 -21.54 0.04 -21.47
CA ARG A 126 -20.31 -0.68 -21.75
C ARG A 126 -19.15 0.27 -22.05
N ASP A 127 -19.39 1.27 -22.89
CA ASP A 127 -18.37 2.25 -23.30
C ASP A 127 -17.84 3.05 -22.09
N LEU A 128 -18.70 3.37 -21.11
CA LEU A 128 -18.32 4.06 -19.87
C LEU A 128 -17.42 3.19 -18.99
N PHE A 129 -17.55 1.86 -19.07
CA PHE A 129 -16.70 0.94 -18.32
C PHE A 129 -15.42 0.53 -19.05
N GLU A 130 -15.43 0.49 -20.39
CA GLU A 130 -14.25 0.21 -21.20
C GLU A 130 -13.27 1.38 -21.25
N GLN A 131 -13.76 2.63 -21.18
CA GLN A 131 -12.91 3.82 -21.05
C GLN A 131 -12.04 3.81 -19.79
N GLU A 132 -12.45 3.08 -18.75
CA GLU A 132 -11.58 2.74 -17.63
C GLU A 132 -10.68 1.54 -17.97
N ALA A 133 -9.75 1.71 -18.90
CA ALA A 133 -8.61 0.80 -18.94
C ALA A 133 -7.94 0.82 -17.55
N PRO A 134 -7.54 -0.34 -17.00
CA PRO A 134 -6.90 -0.37 -15.69
C PRO A 134 -5.70 0.57 -15.74
N SER A 135 -5.66 1.54 -14.81
CA SER A 135 -4.51 2.43 -14.68
C SER A 135 -3.25 1.58 -14.70
N PRO A 136 -2.22 1.91 -15.50
CA PRO A 136 -1.01 1.10 -15.57
C PRO A 136 -0.53 0.83 -14.15
N GLN A 137 -0.27 -0.45 -13.84
CA GLN A 137 0.16 -0.84 -12.50
C GLN A 137 1.37 0.02 -12.14
N LYS A 138 1.27 0.75 -11.02
CA LYS A 138 2.40 1.54 -10.52
C LYS A 138 3.55 0.57 -10.31
N ARG A 139 4.75 0.90 -10.81
CA ARG A 139 5.95 0.08 -10.63
C ARG A 139 6.06 -0.29 -9.16
N THR A 140 6.06 -1.59 -8.89
CA THR A 140 6.18 -2.07 -7.52
C THR A 140 7.60 -1.78 -7.02
N ARG A 141 7.78 -1.78 -5.70
CA ARG A 141 9.13 -1.63 -5.12
C ARG A 141 10.09 -2.70 -5.67
N PHE A 142 9.60 -3.91 -5.91
CA PHE A 142 10.34 -4.98 -6.58
C PHE A 142 10.74 -4.61 -8.01
N ASP A 143 9.83 -4.08 -8.83
CA ASP A 143 10.15 -3.64 -10.21
C ASP A 143 11.19 -2.51 -10.24
N LEU A 144 11.19 -1.64 -9.22
CA LEU A 144 12.21 -0.61 -9.05
C LEU A 144 13.57 -1.20 -8.70
N TYR A 145 13.63 -2.21 -7.84
CA TYR A 145 14.88 -2.87 -7.45
C TYR A 145 15.40 -3.88 -8.47
N LYS A 146 14.57 -4.32 -9.42
CA LYS A 146 14.96 -5.27 -10.46
C LYS A 146 16.07 -4.77 -11.38
N ASN A 147 16.23 -3.46 -11.49
CA ASN A 147 17.26 -2.82 -12.31
C ASN A 147 18.40 -2.24 -11.46
N VAL A 148 18.41 -2.54 -10.15
CA VAL A 148 19.46 -2.11 -9.22
C VAL A 148 20.40 -3.28 -9.04
N ASP A 149 21.32 -3.41 -9.98
CA ASP A 149 22.29 -4.51 -10.04
C ASP A 149 23.57 -4.17 -9.28
N ALA A 150 24.51 -5.11 -9.17
CA ALA A 150 25.81 -4.89 -8.53
C ALA A 150 26.58 -3.70 -9.15
N ASP A 151 26.35 -3.46 -10.45
CA ASP A 151 26.91 -2.33 -11.21
C ASP A 151 26.41 -0.97 -10.67
N TYR A 152 25.18 -0.88 -10.16
CA TYR A 152 24.68 0.35 -9.53
C TYR A 152 25.47 0.73 -8.27
N TYR A 153 26.06 -0.26 -7.60
CA TYR A 153 26.90 -0.08 -6.42
C TYR A 153 28.41 -0.04 -6.76
N GLY A 154 28.77 -0.08 -8.05
CA GLY A 154 30.17 0.05 -8.49
C GLY A 154 31.06 -1.15 -8.17
N TYR A 155 30.50 -2.31 -7.84
CA TYR A 155 31.29 -3.50 -7.48
C TYR A 155 32.19 -4.04 -8.61
N ARG A 156 31.99 -3.60 -9.86
CA ARG A 156 32.76 -4.04 -11.04
C ARG A 156 33.61 -2.93 -11.65
N ASP A 157 33.53 -1.70 -11.15
CA ASP A 157 34.26 -0.55 -11.70
C ASP A 157 35.78 -0.69 -11.49
N GLU A 158 36.21 -1.42 -10.45
CA GLU A 158 37.64 -1.67 -10.17
C GLU A 158 38.21 -2.85 -10.99
N GLU A 159 37.38 -3.70 -11.60
CA GLU A 159 37.83 -4.87 -12.38
C GLU A 159 38.22 -4.52 -13.83
N ASP A 160 37.82 -3.35 -14.34
CA ASP A 160 38.12 -2.90 -15.72
C ASP A 160 39.59 -2.50 -15.92
N GLY A 161 40.41 -2.48 -14.85
CA GLY A 161 41.85 -2.23 -14.92
C GLY A 161 42.26 -0.78 -15.23
N SER A 162 41.30 0.12 -15.47
CA SER A 162 41.51 1.55 -15.68
C SER A 162 42.26 2.21 -14.52
N LEU A 163 41.95 1.80 -13.29
CA LEU A 163 42.64 2.25 -12.08
C LEU A 163 44.11 1.81 -12.06
N LEU A 164 44.39 0.56 -12.44
CA LEU A 164 45.75 0.01 -12.49
C LEU A 164 46.62 0.68 -13.55
N GLU A 165 46.03 1.08 -14.69
CA GLU A 165 46.73 1.85 -15.72
C GLU A 165 47.12 3.24 -15.19
N TYR A 166 46.18 3.92 -14.53
CA TYR A 166 46.42 5.23 -13.91
C TYR A 166 47.51 5.16 -12.83
N GLU A 167 47.47 4.17 -11.94
CA GLU A 167 48.49 3.95 -10.91
C GLU A 167 49.88 3.75 -11.52
N ARG A 168 49.98 2.95 -12.60
CA ARG A 168 51.23 2.68 -13.29
C ARG A 168 51.81 3.92 -13.96
N GLU A 169 50.97 4.78 -14.53
CA GLU A 169 51.42 6.07 -15.07
C GLU A 169 51.97 7.00 -13.99
N ILE A 170 51.30 7.06 -12.82
CA ILE A 170 51.76 7.86 -11.69
C ILE A 170 53.06 7.29 -11.12
N GLU A 171 53.15 5.98 -10.94
CA GLU A 171 54.36 5.31 -10.44
C GLU A 171 55.56 5.60 -11.35
N ASN A 172 55.37 5.48 -12.67
CA ASN A 172 56.42 5.82 -13.64
C ASN A 172 56.84 7.29 -13.57
N LYS A 173 55.91 8.23 -13.37
CA LYS A 173 56.22 9.65 -13.20
C LYS A 173 57.00 9.92 -11.91
N VAL A 174 56.59 9.32 -10.80
CA VAL A 174 57.28 9.46 -9.51
C VAL A 174 58.68 8.85 -9.58
N ILE A 175 58.85 7.70 -10.24
CA ILE A 175 60.16 7.09 -10.48
C ILE A 175 61.04 8.00 -11.34
N ALA A 176 60.48 8.57 -12.42
CA ALA A 176 61.22 9.48 -13.28
C ALA A 176 61.66 10.75 -12.53
N GLU A 177 60.76 11.36 -11.75
CA GLU A 177 61.06 12.51 -10.91
C GLU A 177 62.11 12.18 -9.83
N ALA A 178 62.02 11.00 -9.21
CA ALA A 178 63.00 10.53 -8.22
C ALA A 178 64.39 10.26 -8.83
N LEU A 179 64.45 9.84 -10.09
CA LEU A 179 65.71 9.64 -10.83
C LEU A 179 66.30 10.96 -11.35
N GLU A 180 65.48 11.96 -11.65
CA GLU A 180 65.93 13.31 -12.04
C GLU A 180 66.48 14.11 -10.85
N ILE A 181 66.10 13.77 -9.62
CA ILE A 181 66.74 14.31 -8.41
C ILE A 181 68.17 13.73 -8.32
N THR A 182 69.14 14.50 -8.83
CA THR A 182 70.56 14.15 -8.75
C THR A 182 71.14 14.38 -7.35
N ASP A 183 72.19 13.62 -7.02
CA ASP A 183 72.92 13.50 -5.73
C ASP A 183 73.37 14.82 -5.04
N GLU A 184 73.17 15.98 -5.67
CA GLU A 184 73.60 17.29 -5.16
C GLU A 184 72.56 18.01 -4.28
N THR A 185 71.32 17.53 -4.23
CA THR A 185 70.25 18.12 -3.36
C THR A 185 69.82 17.24 -2.19
N LEU A 186 70.45 16.07 -2.02
CA LEU A 186 70.21 15.18 -0.88
C LEU A 186 70.97 15.68 0.37
N PRO A 187 70.27 16.03 1.47
CA PRO A 187 70.93 16.37 2.72
C PRO A 187 71.68 15.14 3.24
N LYS A 188 73.01 15.17 3.16
CA LYS A 188 73.88 14.19 3.82
C LYS A 188 73.89 14.49 5.32
N ASP A 189 72.88 14.01 6.06
CA ASP A 189 73.14 13.42 7.38
C ASP A 189 71.98 12.67 8.06
N LYS A 190 72.38 11.53 8.63
CA LYS A 190 71.80 10.77 9.76
C LYS A 190 70.65 9.78 9.52
N SER A 191 71.08 8.58 9.12
CA SER A 191 70.87 7.32 9.86
C SER A 191 69.82 7.30 10.99
N LYS A 192 68.73 6.54 10.82
CA LYS A 192 68.43 5.31 11.61
C LYS A 192 67.00 4.81 11.35
N LYS A 193 66.94 3.49 11.07
CA LYS A 193 65.81 2.56 11.20
C LYS A 193 64.64 2.70 10.22
N LYS A 194 64.71 1.91 9.15
CA LYS A 194 63.57 1.15 8.60
C LYS A 194 64.12 -0.12 7.95
N LYS A 195 64.38 -1.12 8.80
CA LYS A 195 64.41 -2.53 8.40
C LYS A 195 63.31 -3.20 9.21
N GLU A 196 62.64 -4.15 8.55
CA GLU A 196 61.65 -5.10 9.05
C GLU A 196 60.20 -4.62 9.01
N SER A 197 59.49 -5.00 7.93
CA SER A 197 58.41 -6.00 8.04
C SER A 197 57.72 -6.23 6.67
N THR A 198 58.45 -6.80 5.72
CA THR A 198 57.88 -7.52 4.58
C THR A 198 58.09 -9.01 4.80
N SER A 199 57.22 -9.63 5.58
CA SER A 199 56.99 -11.08 5.61
C SER A 199 55.96 -11.36 6.70
N GLN A 200 54.71 -11.58 6.27
CA GLN A 200 53.70 -12.45 6.90
C GLN A 200 52.33 -12.11 6.29
N LEU A 201 52.19 -12.39 4.99
CA LEU A 201 50.90 -12.78 4.44
C LEU A 201 51.02 -14.27 4.18
N GLU A 202 50.67 -15.07 5.18
CA GLU A 202 50.05 -16.36 4.93
C GLU A 202 49.34 -16.85 6.19
N ASN A 203 48.06 -17.17 5.98
CA ASN A 203 47.18 -18.00 6.79
C ASN A 203 46.68 -17.44 8.13
N ASN A 204 45.49 -16.85 8.08
CA ASN A 204 44.48 -17.11 9.10
C ASN A 204 43.08 -17.06 8.48
N SER A 205 42.52 -18.25 8.25
CA SER A 205 41.08 -18.47 8.22
C SER A 205 40.49 -17.96 9.54
N MET A 206 39.69 -16.89 9.49
CA MET A 206 38.97 -16.42 10.67
C MET A 206 37.55 -16.96 10.66
N ASP A 207 37.36 -17.93 11.55
CA ASP A 207 36.10 -18.29 12.16
C ASP A 207 35.33 -17.06 12.63
N ILE A 208 34.02 -17.15 12.42
CA ILE A 208 32.98 -16.33 13.01
C ILE A 208 33.03 -16.51 14.52
N ASP A 209 33.45 -15.49 15.28
CA ASP A 209 32.85 -15.26 16.60
C ASP A 209 32.91 -13.80 17.08
N SER A 210 31.81 -13.45 17.74
CA SER A 210 31.41 -12.24 18.41
C SER A 210 32.45 -11.64 19.36
N SER A 211 33.09 -10.54 18.96
CA SER A 211 33.43 -9.46 19.90
C SER A 211 33.52 -8.13 19.18
N SER A 212 32.68 -7.19 19.61
CA SER A 212 32.58 -5.84 19.09
C SER A 212 33.91 -5.08 19.20
N GLU A 213 34.70 -5.07 18.13
CA GLU A 213 35.80 -4.12 17.98
C GLU A 213 35.21 -2.74 17.66
N LYS A 214 35.39 -1.80 18.59
CA LYS A 214 34.97 -0.42 18.42
C LYS A 214 35.77 0.19 17.27
N TYR A 215 35.07 0.56 16.20
CA TYR A 215 35.57 1.42 15.13
C TYR A 215 36.28 2.65 15.74
N VAL A 216 37.60 2.78 15.55
CA VAL A 216 38.35 3.97 16.00
C VAL A 216 38.48 4.92 14.81
N SER A 217 37.66 5.97 14.77
CA SER A 217 37.82 7.03 13.77
C SER A 217 39.06 7.87 14.09
N HIS A 218 39.99 7.98 13.14
CA HIS A 218 41.21 8.81 13.27
C HIS A 218 40.95 10.32 13.21
N VAL A 219 39.69 10.74 13.18
CA VAL A 219 39.30 12.15 13.26
C VAL A 219 39.12 12.49 14.75
N ALA A 220 39.80 13.54 15.22
CA ALA A 220 39.65 14.03 16.58
C ALA A 220 38.20 14.49 16.82
N VAL A 221 37.41 13.65 17.50
CA VAL A 221 36.04 13.98 17.89
C VAL A 221 36.11 14.79 19.18
N PRO A 222 35.55 16.03 19.22
CA PRO A 222 35.54 16.85 20.43
C PRO A 222 34.90 16.11 21.61
N SER A 223 35.46 16.31 22.79
CA SER A 223 34.92 15.69 24.01
C SER A 223 33.55 16.29 24.37
N GLN A 224 32.72 15.54 25.10
CA GLN A 224 31.36 16.01 25.43
C GLN A 224 31.36 17.35 26.20
N LYS A 225 32.38 17.60 27.02
CA LYS A 225 32.58 18.87 27.72
C LYS A 225 32.88 20.02 26.77
N GLU A 226 33.70 19.80 25.74
CA GLU A 226 34.01 20.80 24.71
C GLU A 226 32.77 21.18 23.91
N VAL A 227 31.92 20.20 23.60
CA VAL A 227 30.64 20.44 22.91
C VAL A 227 29.69 21.26 23.79
N GLU A 228 29.58 20.94 25.07
CA GLU A 228 28.74 21.68 26.03
C GLU A 228 29.21 23.13 26.20
N GLU A 229 30.50 23.37 26.39
CA GLU A 229 31.07 24.71 26.48
C GLU A 229 30.83 25.53 25.21
N TYR A 230 30.99 24.90 24.05
CA TYR A 230 30.72 25.54 22.76
C TYR A 230 29.24 25.92 22.63
N LEU A 231 28.31 25.04 23.01
CA LEU A 231 26.88 25.32 22.98
C LEU A 231 26.48 26.46 23.92
N VAL A 232 27.04 26.48 25.14
CA VAL A 232 26.82 27.56 26.11
C VAL A 232 27.35 28.89 25.55
N ARG A 233 28.56 28.89 24.97
CA ARG A 233 29.16 30.09 24.38
C ARG A 233 28.34 30.61 23.20
N ARG A 234 27.88 29.71 22.33
CA ARG A 234 27.00 30.05 21.20
C ARG A 234 25.68 30.66 21.68
N ARG A 235 25.08 30.10 22.73
CA ARG A 235 23.81 30.59 23.28
C ARG A 235 23.96 31.93 24.00
N LYS A 236 25.07 32.13 24.73
CA LYS A 236 25.42 33.43 25.31
C LYS A 236 25.58 34.51 24.23
N ARG A 237 26.27 34.18 23.13
CA ARG A 237 26.44 35.11 22.00
C ARG A 237 25.11 35.47 21.35
N GLN A 238 24.26 34.48 21.08
CA GLN A 238 22.92 34.72 20.53
C GLN A 238 22.03 35.57 21.44
N MET A 239 22.12 35.41 22.76
CA MET A 239 21.39 36.26 23.70
C MET A 239 21.93 37.69 23.67
N LEU A 240 23.26 37.87 23.69
CA LEU A 240 23.87 39.20 23.57
C LEU A 240 23.48 39.87 22.25
N ASP A 241 23.54 39.16 21.13
CA ASP A 241 23.13 39.69 19.82
C ASP A 241 21.67 40.13 19.85
N ARG A 242 20.78 39.37 20.50
CA ARG A 242 19.36 39.73 20.67
C ARG A 242 19.17 40.98 21.54
N TYR A 243 19.92 41.12 22.63
CA TYR A 243 19.84 42.28 23.52
C TYR A 243 20.58 43.51 23.01
N VAL A 244 21.50 43.37 22.06
CA VAL A 244 22.18 44.48 21.38
C VAL A 244 21.37 44.97 20.17
N SER A 245 20.42 44.17 19.67
CA SER A 245 19.51 44.51 18.58
C SER A 245 18.17 45.13 19.01
N GLU A 246 17.95 45.33 20.31
CA GLU A 246 16.89 46.18 20.90
C GLU A 246 17.50 47.48 21.44
#